data_AF-H0SRD2-F1
#
_entry.id   AF-H0SRD2-F1
#
_cell.length_a   1.000
_cell.length_b   1.000
_cell.length_c   1.000
_cell.angle_alpha   90.00
_cell.angle_beta   90.00
_cell.angle_gamma   90.00
#
_symmetry.space_group_name_H-M   'P 1'
#
loop_
_entity.id
_entity.type
_entity.pdbx_description
1 polymer ?
#
loop_
_entity_poly.entity_id
_entity_poly.type
_entity_poly.pdbx_seq_one_letter_code
_entity_poly.pdbx_strand_id
1 'polypeptide(L)'
;MLVLRRNLAAILQQLDALNPTKASAGGKIEELEKALNESQEPILEFSKIVEVVAVMNDAEAALECYRWFGNILERYHLPEGCSGTYSEADFDFFRFVGHELMVTLFACLLRENRYALIAELLQEPVPVRYHRRTGGPGNREWSDASSHTGMLGGASQQRQRISVHADLLHERHSSGSLAAIVPEENFIAADFFLFLRGELAPEERGPHFAWRPWSSLYMKGVPRFLLDAERKARAAELAQTLSVPSVDELKKRLLERGHELGRLFNIGWWDYPISESDVQRIGSR
;
A
#
# COMPACT_ATOMS: atom_id res chain seq x y z
N MET A 1 -22.71 -5.59 8.19
CA MET A 1 -22.03 -4.52 8.96
C MET A 1 -21.54 -4.91 10.36
N LEU A 2 -22.38 -5.34 11.31
CA LEU A 2 -21.91 -5.61 12.70
C LEU A 2 -20.84 -6.72 12.80
N VAL A 3 -21.01 -7.81 12.03
CA VAL A 3 -20.03 -8.92 11.98
C VAL A 3 -18.70 -8.46 11.39
N LEU A 4 -18.72 -7.66 10.32
CA LEU A 4 -17.52 -7.10 9.70
C LEU A 4 -16.70 -6.29 10.71
N ARG A 5 -17.33 -5.33 11.39
CA ARG A 5 -16.66 -4.51 12.42
C ARG A 5 -16.06 -5.34 13.54
N ARG A 6 -16.76 -6.38 13.99
CA ARG A 6 -16.24 -7.30 15.01
C ARG A 6 -15.02 -8.05 14.52
N ASN A 7 -15.03 -8.55 13.29
CA ASN A 7 -13.88 -9.26 12.72
C ASN A 7 -12.67 -8.34 12.54
N LEU A 8 -12.89 -7.12 12.02
CA LEU A 8 -11.83 -6.11 11.90
C LEU A 8 -11.25 -5.70 13.26
N ALA A 9 -12.08 -5.60 14.30
CA ALA A 9 -11.61 -5.36 15.67
C ALA A 9 -10.80 -6.55 16.22
N ALA A 10 -11.18 -7.79 15.92
CA ALA A 10 -10.43 -8.97 16.32
C ALA A 10 -9.06 -9.02 15.63
N ILE A 11 -8.98 -8.74 14.33
CA ILE A 11 -7.71 -8.63 13.58
C ILE A 11 -6.80 -7.57 14.21
N LEU A 12 -7.35 -6.40 14.54
CA LEU A 12 -6.59 -5.34 15.19
C LEU A 12 -6.00 -5.78 16.53
N GLN A 13 -6.80 -6.49 17.34
CA GLN A 13 -6.36 -7.02 18.63
C GLN A 13 -5.24 -8.07 18.48
N GLN A 14 -5.34 -8.93 17.46
CA GLN A 14 -4.27 -9.89 17.14
C GLN A 14 -2.98 -9.16 16.76
N LEU A 15 -3.06 -8.13 15.90
CA LEU A 15 -1.89 -7.32 15.52
C LEU A 15 -1.28 -6.58 16.72
N ASP A 16 -2.10 -6.01 17.61
CA ASP A 16 -1.61 -5.38 18.84
C ASP A 16 -0.83 -6.35 19.74
N ALA A 17 -1.28 -7.61 19.82
CA ALA A 17 -0.64 -8.64 20.63
C ALA A 17 0.72 -9.10 20.05
N LEU A 18 0.94 -8.90 18.75
CA LEU A 18 2.19 -9.24 18.05
C LEU A 18 3.22 -8.11 18.07
N ASN A 19 2.84 -6.90 18.48
CA ASN A 19 3.73 -5.74 18.41
C ASN A 19 5.02 -6.00 19.23
N PRO A 20 6.21 -5.97 18.60
CA PRO A 20 7.46 -6.35 19.25
C PRO A 20 7.89 -5.30 20.28
N THR A 21 8.96 -5.62 21.03
CA THR A 21 9.63 -4.65 21.89
C THR A 21 9.98 -3.40 21.08
N LYS A 22 9.64 -2.21 21.60
CA LYS A 22 9.96 -0.94 20.96
C LYS A 22 11.46 -0.79 20.76
N ALA A 23 11.88 -0.20 19.64
CA ALA A 23 13.28 0.08 19.36
C ALA A 23 13.89 1.00 20.42
N SER A 24 13.15 2.01 20.89
CA SER A 24 13.54 2.90 21.99
C SER A 24 13.72 2.19 23.34
N ALA A 25 13.13 1.00 23.49
CA ALA A 25 13.28 0.12 24.65
C ALA A 25 14.32 -0.99 24.43
N GLY A 26 15.10 -0.93 23.34
CA GLY A 26 16.14 -1.91 23.02
C GLY A 26 15.67 -3.08 22.14
N GLY A 27 14.48 -3.00 21.56
CA GLY A 27 13.98 -3.98 20.60
C GLY A 27 14.87 -4.13 19.36
N LYS A 28 15.01 -5.36 18.89
CA LYS A 28 15.93 -5.72 17.79
C LYS A 28 15.20 -6.07 16.50
N ILE A 29 15.92 -6.03 15.38
CA ILE A 29 15.38 -6.36 14.07
C ILE A 29 14.84 -7.79 14.01
N GLU A 30 15.47 -8.73 14.70
CA GLU A 30 15.02 -10.13 14.74
C GLU A 30 13.66 -10.28 15.43
N GLU A 31 13.36 -9.45 16.44
CA GLU A 31 12.05 -9.42 17.10
C GLU A 31 10.98 -8.84 16.17
N LEU A 32 11.32 -7.79 15.42
CA LEU A 32 10.43 -7.22 14.41
C LEU A 32 10.14 -8.25 13.31
N GLU A 33 11.15 -8.89 12.74
CA GLU A 33 10.98 -9.89 11.68
C GLU A 33 10.15 -11.09 12.16
N LYS A 34 10.35 -11.54 13.40
CA LYS A 34 9.51 -12.57 14.01
C LYS A 34 8.05 -12.12 14.12
N ALA A 35 7.79 -10.93 14.64
CA ALA A 35 6.45 -10.37 14.76
C ALA A 35 5.77 -10.22 13.37
N LEU A 36 6.53 -9.78 12.36
CA LEU A 36 6.05 -9.71 10.98
C LEU A 36 5.73 -11.11 10.44
N ASN A 37 6.56 -12.11 10.68
CA ASN A 37 6.26 -13.47 10.23
C ASN A 37 4.98 -14.01 10.88
N GLU A 38 4.77 -13.75 12.18
CA GLU A 38 3.56 -14.15 12.92
C GLU A 38 2.31 -13.35 12.48
N SER A 39 2.47 -12.15 11.91
CA SER A 39 1.35 -11.32 11.43
C SER A 39 0.69 -11.84 10.14
N GLN A 40 1.25 -12.85 9.49
CA GLN A 40 0.67 -13.45 8.29
C GLN A 40 -0.74 -13.99 8.53
N GLU A 41 -1.03 -14.53 9.73
CA GLU A 41 -2.35 -15.07 10.06
C GLU A 41 -3.44 -13.98 10.13
N PRO A 42 -3.31 -12.89 10.93
CA PRO A 42 -4.29 -11.80 10.92
C PRO A 42 -4.41 -11.12 9.55
N ILE A 43 -3.32 -11.04 8.78
CA ILE A 43 -3.36 -10.48 7.41
C ILE A 43 -4.11 -11.41 6.45
N LEU A 44 -3.98 -12.73 6.62
CA LEU A 44 -4.75 -13.70 5.85
C LEU A 44 -6.25 -13.61 6.17
N GLU A 45 -6.61 -13.43 7.44
CA GLU A 45 -8.01 -13.18 7.84
C GLU A 45 -8.57 -11.91 7.17
N PHE A 46 -7.81 -10.81 7.20
CA PHE A 46 -8.19 -9.59 6.50
C PHE A 46 -8.33 -9.80 4.99
N SER A 47 -7.37 -10.49 4.37
CA SER A 47 -7.35 -10.77 2.93
C SER A 47 -8.63 -11.49 2.47
N LYS A 48 -9.10 -12.47 3.24
CA LYS A 48 -10.37 -13.18 2.97
C LYS A 48 -11.58 -12.25 3.04
N ILE A 49 -11.59 -11.32 4.01
CA ILE A 49 -12.68 -10.34 4.14
C ILE A 49 -12.71 -9.43 2.91
N VAL A 50 -11.58 -8.83 2.55
CA VAL A 50 -11.55 -7.86 1.44
C VAL A 50 -11.72 -8.52 0.06
N GLU A 51 -11.31 -9.78 -0.09
CA GLU A 51 -11.62 -10.58 -1.27
C GLU A 51 -13.14 -10.71 -1.46
N VAL A 52 -13.87 -11.14 -0.42
CA VAL A 52 -15.33 -11.28 -0.49
C VAL A 52 -16.00 -9.94 -0.79
N VAL A 53 -15.54 -8.86 -0.15
CA VAL A 53 -16.03 -7.50 -0.40
C VAL A 53 -15.84 -7.10 -1.86
N ALA A 54 -14.66 -7.36 -2.44
CA ALA A 54 -14.36 -7.04 -3.83
C ALA A 54 -15.21 -7.85 -4.83
N VAL A 55 -15.36 -9.16 -4.58
CA VAL A 55 -16.19 -10.06 -5.41
C VAL A 55 -17.65 -9.63 -5.38
N MET A 56 -18.17 -9.28 -4.20
CA MET A 56 -19.56 -8.83 -4.01
C MET A 56 -19.81 -7.39 -4.46
N ASN A 57 -18.75 -6.61 -4.76
CA ASN A 57 -18.85 -5.18 -5.03
C ASN A 57 -19.58 -4.41 -3.92
N ASP A 58 -19.37 -4.81 -2.67
CA ASP A 58 -20.06 -4.22 -1.53
C ASP A 58 -19.36 -2.91 -1.13
N ALA A 59 -19.85 -1.79 -1.67
CA ALA A 59 -19.28 -0.47 -1.46
C ALA A 59 -19.32 -0.04 0.02
N GLU A 60 -20.37 -0.39 0.77
CA GLU A 60 -20.46 -0.06 2.20
C GLU A 60 -19.43 -0.84 3.02
N ALA A 61 -19.28 -2.13 2.74
CA ALA A 61 -18.27 -2.96 3.39
C ALA A 61 -16.84 -2.53 3.03
N ALA A 62 -16.60 -2.14 1.77
CA ALA A 62 -15.31 -1.62 1.32
C ALA A 62 -14.95 -0.31 2.03
N LEU A 63 -15.91 0.62 2.12
CA LEU A 63 -15.72 1.88 2.84
C LEU A 63 -15.47 1.66 4.34
N GLU A 64 -16.13 0.68 4.95
CA GLU A 64 -15.86 0.31 6.34
C GLU A 64 -14.47 -0.29 6.54
N CYS A 65 -14.02 -1.18 5.64
CA CYS A 65 -12.64 -1.69 5.67
C CYS A 65 -11.64 -0.54 5.49
N TYR A 66 -11.91 0.39 4.58
CA TYR A 66 -11.07 1.55 4.32
C TYR A 66 -11.00 2.49 5.54
N ARG A 67 -12.14 2.83 6.15
CA ARG A 67 -12.17 3.66 7.36
C ARG A 67 -11.52 2.98 8.57
N TRP A 68 -11.56 1.65 8.64
CA TRP A 68 -10.90 0.89 9.70
C TRP A 68 -9.38 1.08 9.72
N PHE A 69 -8.73 1.42 8.59
CA PHE A 69 -7.32 1.79 8.57
C PHE A 69 -7.00 2.97 9.48
N GLY A 70 -7.96 3.81 9.84
CA GLY A 70 -7.77 4.86 10.84
C GLY A 70 -7.22 4.30 12.15
N ASN A 71 -7.70 3.13 12.58
CA ASN A 71 -7.18 2.47 13.77
C ASN A 71 -5.72 2.02 13.58
N ILE A 72 -5.35 1.52 12.40
CA ILE A 72 -3.96 1.12 12.10
C ILE A 72 -3.04 2.35 12.07
N LEU A 73 -3.45 3.42 11.39
CA LEU A 73 -2.66 4.65 11.25
C LEU A 73 -2.44 5.37 12.58
N GLU A 74 -3.33 5.23 13.56
CA GLU A 74 -3.11 5.74 14.92
C GLU A 74 -1.90 5.11 15.60
N ARG A 75 -1.54 3.88 15.24
CA ARG A 75 -0.35 3.19 15.78
C ARG A 75 0.95 3.60 15.10
N TYR A 76 0.90 4.53 14.14
CA TYR A 76 2.09 5.08 13.48
C TYR A 76 2.75 6.20 14.29
N HIS A 77 2.10 6.60 15.39
CA HIS A 77 2.46 7.74 16.23
C HIS A 77 2.28 7.39 17.71
N LEU A 78 2.79 8.25 18.59
CA LEU A 78 2.51 8.14 20.01
C LEU A 78 1.00 8.27 20.28
N PRO A 79 0.42 7.43 21.16
CA PRO A 79 -0.96 7.55 21.59
C PRO A 79 -1.27 8.90 22.27
N GLU A 80 -2.55 9.24 22.35
CA GLU A 80 -3.01 10.41 23.11
C GLU A 80 -2.52 10.37 24.56
N GLY A 81 -2.13 11.54 25.09
CA GLY A 81 -1.64 11.68 26.46
C GLY A 81 -0.23 11.12 26.71
N CYS A 82 0.38 10.44 25.74
CA CYS A 82 1.76 9.98 25.86
C CYS A 82 2.75 11.08 25.47
N SER A 83 3.73 11.33 26.34
CA SER A 83 4.88 12.19 26.07
C SER A 83 6.16 11.45 26.45
N GLY A 84 7.27 11.76 25.78
CA GLY A 84 8.56 11.12 26.04
C GLY A 84 9.42 10.98 24.79
N THR A 85 10.62 10.45 24.98
CA THR A 85 11.52 10.07 23.90
C THR A 85 11.02 8.79 23.25
N TYR A 86 10.93 8.80 21.92
CA TYR A 86 10.58 7.63 21.11
C TYR A 86 11.54 7.56 19.93
N SER A 87 11.65 6.38 19.35
CA SER A 87 12.33 6.19 18.06
C SER A 87 11.28 6.13 16.96
N GLU A 88 11.58 6.66 15.77
CA GLU A 88 10.73 6.46 14.59
C GLU A 88 10.50 4.97 14.30
N ALA A 89 11.49 4.13 14.62
CA ALA A 89 11.42 2.69 14.52
C ALA A 89 10.42 2.02 15.47
N ASP A 90 9.93 2.72 16.50
CA ASP A 90 8.94 2.16 17.46
C ASP A 90 7.61 1.80 16.81
N PHE A 91 7.37 2.30 15.60
CA PHE A 91 6.13 2.14 14.86
C PHE A 91 6.27 1.24 13.62
N ASP A 92 7.47 0.69 13.37
CA ASP A 92 7.78 -0.01 12.13
C ASP A 92 6.93 -1.25 11.88
N PHE A 93 6.56 -1.98 12.94
CA PHE A 93 5.64 -3.11 12.83
C PHE A 93 4.32 -2.68 12.19
N PHE A 94 3.68 -1.65 12.75
CA PHE A 94 2.41 -1.14 12.22
C PHE A 94 2.57 -0.48 10.84
N ARG A 95 3.70 0.17 10.58
CA ARG A 95 4.00 0.73 9.25
C ARG A 95 4.08 -0.33 8.16
N PHE A 96 4.72 -1.47 8.45
CA PHE A 96 4.78 -2.58 7.51
C PHE A 96 3.41 -3.22 7.32
N VAL A 97 2.74 -3.66 8.41
CA VAL A 97 1.46 -4.37 8.25
C VAL A 97 0.36 -3.47 7.71
N GLY A 98 0.37 -2.17 8.02
CA GLY A 98 -0.59 -1.22 7.48
C GLY A 98 -0.40 -0.99 5.98
N HIS A 99 0.85 -0.97 5.49
CA HIS A 99 1.13 -0.98 4.05
C HIS A 99 0.60 -2.27 3.40
N GLU A 100 0.95 -3.45 3.93
CA GLU A 100 0.54 -4.74 3.36
C GLU A 100 -0.99 -4.91 3.33
N LEU A 101 -1.68 -4.55 4.41
CA LEU A 101 -3.14 -4.56 4.48
C LEU A 101 -3.77 -3.59 3.45
N MET A 102 -3.23 -2.38 3.30
CA MET A 102 -3.76 -1.38 2.37
C MET A 102 -3.60 -1.86 0.93
N VAL A 103 -2.41 -2.35 0.55
CA VAL A 103 -2.16 -2.91 -0.78
C VAL A 103 -3.07 -4.12 -1.02
N THR A 104 -3.27 -4.98 -0.03
CA THR A 104 -4.15 -6.16 -0.13
C THR A 104 -5.59 -5.75 -0.48
N LEU A 105 -6.15 -4.73 0.18
CA LEU A 105 -7.48 -4.20 -0.15
C LEU A 105 -7.55 -3.78 -1.63
N PHE A 106 -6.60 -2.95 -2.07
CA PHE A 106 -6.60 -2.44 -3.43
C PHE A 106 -6.26 -3.51 -4.47
N ALA A 107 -5.47 -4.54 -4.13
CA ALA A 107 -5.21 -5.68 -5.00
C ALA A 107 -6.48 -6.48 -5.28
N CYS A 108 -7.27 -6.76 -4.24
CA CYS A 108 -8.57 -7.43 -4.42
C CYS A 108 -9.52 -6.58 -5.27
N LEU A 109 -9.64 -5.28 -4.99
CA LEU A 109 -10.52 -4.38 -5.76
C LEU A 109 -10.07 -4.25 -7.22
N LEU A 110 -8.76 -4.12 -7.47
CA LEU A 110 -8.21 -3.96 -8.81
C LEU A 110 -8.37 -5.22 -9.64
N ARG A 111 -8.15 -6.39 -9.05
CA ARG A 111 -8.38 -7.71 -9.69
C ARG A 111 -9.84 -7.85 -10.15
N GLU A 112 -10.78 -7.39 -9.33
CA GLU A 112 -12.21 -7.41 -9.65
C GLU A 112 -12.66 -6.19 -10.50
N ASN A 113 -11.72 -5.39 -11.01
CA ASN A 113 -11.97 -4.20 -11.84
C ASN A 113 -12.91 -3.16 -11.19
N ARG A 114 -12.85 -3.00 -9.86
CA ARG A 114 -13.71 -2.08 -9.09
C ARG A 114 -13.20 -0.64 -9.15
N TYR A 115 -12.88 -0.13 -10.34
CA TYR A 115 -12.27 1.18 -10.57
C TYR A 115 -13.05 2.34 -9.94
N ALA A 116 -14.38 2.39 -10.11
CA ALA A 116 -15.20 3.44 -9.51
C ALA A 116 -15.10 3.44 -7.97
N LEU A 117 -15.20 2.26 -7.34
CA LEU A 117 -15.08 2.11 -5.90
C LEU A 117 -13.67 2.46 -5.41
N ILE A 118 -12.61 2.06 -6.13
CA ILE A 118 -11.24 2.47 -5.83
C ILE A 118 -11.10 3.99 -5.85
N ALA A 119 -11.67 4.64 -6.86
CA ALA A 119 -11.64 6.10 -7.00
C ALA A 119 -12.35 6.80 -5.82
N GLU A 120 -13.52 6.28 -5.42
CA GLU A 120 -14.27 6.77 -4.25
C GLU A 120 -13.42 6.63 -2.97
N LEU A 121 -12.89 5.43 -2.69
CA LEU A 121 -12.09 5.20 -1.49
C LEU A 121 -10.85 6.11 -1.42
N LEU A 122 -10.10 6.26 -2.52
CA LEU A 122 -8.89 7.07 -2.56
C LEU A 122 -9.14 8.59 -2.58
N GLN A 123 -10.39 9.03 -2.78
CA GLN A 123 -10.81 10.42 -2.58
C GLN A 123 -11.17 10.69 -1.12
N GLU A 124 -11.63 9.68 -0.40
CA GLU A 124 -12.03 9.84 1.00
C GLU A 124 -10.81 9.88 1.93
N PRO A 125 -10.74 10.85 2.86
CA PRO A 125 -9.76 10.79 3.92
C PRO A 125 -10.04 9.62 4.87
N VAL A 126 -8.98 9.11 5.50
CA VAL A 126 -9.10 8.07 6.53
C VAL A 126 -9.31 8.74 7.89
N PRO A 127 -10.49 8.58 8.53
CA PRO A 127 -10.76 9.23 9.81
C PRO A 127 -9.95 8.58 10.94
N VAL A 128 -9.36 9.40 11.80
CA VAL A 128 -8.68 8.98 13.03
C VAL A 128 -9.31 9.66 14.24
N ARG A 129 -9.39 8.96 15.36
CA ARG A 129 -9.87 9.47 16.65
C ARG A 129 -8.86 10.43 17.27
N TYR A 130 -7.56 10.20 17.03
CA TYR A 130 -6.51 11.09 17.50
C TYR A 130 -5.49 11.41 16.41
N HIS A 131 -5.38 12.69 16.10
CA HIS A 131 -4.40 13.27 15.20
C HIS A 131 -3.49 14.22 15.98
N ARG A 132 -2.26 13.77 16.24
CA ARG A 132 -1.31 14.47 17.13
C ARG A 132 -1.05 15.94 16.75
N ARG A 133 -1.04 16.29 15.46
CA ARG A 133 -0.79 17.69 15.02
C ARG A 133 -1.95 18.63 15.38
N THR A 134 -3.17 18.12 15.44
CA THR A 134 -4.38 18.92 15.72
C THR A 134 -4.88 18.73 17.16
N GLY A 135 -4.35 17.75 17.90
CA GLY A 135 -4.68 17.52 19.31
C GLY A 135 -6.09 16.95 19.54
N GLY A 136 -6.63 16.19 18.58
CA GLY A 136 -7.98 15.61 18.66
C GLY A 136 -8.32 14.81 17.40
N PRO A 137 -9.61 14.48 17.16
CA PRO A 137 -10.05 13.79 15.96
C PRO A 137 -9.60 14.50 14.68
N GLY A 138 -9.31 13.72 13.65
CA GLY A 138 -8.80 14.26 12.40
C GLY A 138 -8.86 13.27 11.26
N ASN A 139 -8.22 13.64 10.17
CA ASN A 139 -8.18 12.89 8.93
C ASN A 139 -6.73 12.63 8.53
N ARG A 140 -6.45 11.43 8.01
CA ARG A 140 -5.19 11.01 7.41
C ARG A 140 -5.39 10.77 5.92
N GLU A 141 -4.31 10.82 5.17
CA GLU A 141 -4.33 10.44 3.76
C GLU A 141 -4.05 8.94 3.63
N TRP A 142 -4.59 8.29 2.59
CA TRP A 142 -4.27 6.88 2.30
C TRP A 142 -2.76 6.66 2.11
N SER A 143 -2.07 7.67 1.58
CA SER A 143 -0.63 7.71 1.34
C SER A 143 0.19 7.48 2.62
N ASP A 144 -0.36 7.86 3.78
CA ASP A 144 0.29 7.65 5.08
C ASP A 144 0.57 6.18 5.39
N ALA A 145 -0.22 5.24 4.83
CA ALA A 145 -0.01 3.80 5.05
C ALA A 145 1.34 3.31 4.53
N SER A 146 1.94 3.99 3.55
CA SER A 146 3.26 3.68 2.97
C SER A 146 4.44 4.37 3.71
N SER A 147 4.25 4.76 4.98
CA SER A 147 5.30 5.38 5.79
C SER A 147 6.57 4.53 5.88
N HIS A 148 7.73 5.19 5.96
CA HIS A 148 9.03 4.52 5.99
C HIS A 148 9.26 3.70 7.29
N THR A 149 9.83 2.51 7.12
CA THR A 149 10.22 1.58 8.18
C THR A 149 11.73 1.67 8.47
N GLY A 150 12.12 2.31 9.58
CA GLY A 150 13.50 2.65 9.88
C GLY A 150 14.43 1.44 10.14
N MET A 151 13.99 0.46 10.93
CA MET A 151 14.72 -0.78 11.23
C MET A 151 14.93 -1.62 9.98
N LEU A 152 13.92 -1.74 9.10
CA LEU A 152 14.08 -2.46 7.84
C LEU A 152 15.05 -1.73 6.90
N GLY A 153 15.06 -0.40 6.92
CA GLY A 153 16.06 0.41 6.22
C GLY A 153 17.48 0.12 6.72
N GLY A 154 17.69 0.13 8.03
CA GLY A 154 18.97 -0.24 8.65
C GLY A 154 19.39 -1.68 8.36
N ALA A 155 18.44 -2.63 8.41
CA ALA A 155 18.67 -4.03 8.07
C ALA A 155 19.09 -4.21 6.61
N SER A 156 18.49 -3.45 5.69
CA SER A 156 18.86 -3.45 4.27
C SER A 156 20.32 -3.07 4.09
N GLN A 157 20.77 -2.00 4.75
CA GLN A 157 22.17 -1.58 4.72
C GLN A 157 23.10 -2.63 5.34
N GLN A 158 22.76 -3.17 6.51
CA GLN A 158 23.58 -4.17 7.20
C GLN A 158 23.72 -5.47 6.41
N ARG A 159 22.64 -5.92 5.76
CA ARG A 159 22.58 -7.18 5.02
C ARG A 159 22.97 -7.03 3.54
N GLN A 160 23.35 -5.82 3.12
CA GLN A 160 23.66 -5.50 1.71
C GLN A 160 22.52 -5.88 0.76
N ARG A 161 21.28 -5.64 1.20
CA ARG A 161 20.06 -5.80 0.42
C ARG A 161 19.54 -4.44 0.00
N ILE A 162 18.88 -4.37 -1.15
CA ILE A 162 18.27 -3.13 -1.66
C ILE A 162 17.13 -2.70 -0.73
N SER A 163 16.27 -3.65 -0.38
CA SER A 163 15.11 -3.43 0.48
C SER A 163 14.67 -4.73 1.12
N VAL A 164 14.97 -4.89 2.41
CA VAL A 164 14.44 -5.98 3.24
C VAL A 164 12.91 -5.91 3.31
N HIS A 165 12.33 -4.70 3.25
CA HIS A 165 10.88 -4.53 3.15
C HIS A 165 10.34 -5.23 1.90
N ALA A 166 10.96 -5.00 0.73
CA ALA A 166 10.55 -5.65 -0.51
C ALA A 166 10.76 -7.17 -0.45
N ASP A 167 11.89 -7.62 0.12
CA ASP A 167 12.20 -9.05 0.28
C ASP A 167 11.12 -9.77 1.09
N LEU A 168 10.66 -9.18 2.20
CA LEU A 168 9.60 -9.74 3.05
C LEU A 168 8.26 -9.82 2.33
N LEU A 169 7.88 -8.77 1.59
CA LEU A 169 6.64 -8.77 0.80
C LEU A 169 6.70 -9.83 -0.32
N HIS A 170 7.84 -9.96 -0.98
CA HIS A 170 8.09 -10.98 -1.99
C HIS A 170 7.93 -12.39 -1.41
N GLU A 171 8.55 -12.68 -0.27
CA GLU A 171 8.44 -13.99 0.39
C GLU A 171 6.98 -14.34 0.72
N ARG A 172 6.23 -13.39 1.29
CA ARG A 172 4.85 -13.59 1.75
C ARG A 172 3.85 -13.79 0.60
N HIS A 173 4.07 -13.17 -0.55
CA HIS A 173 3.14 -13.22 -1.68
C HIS A 173 3.59 -14.12 -2.84
N SER A 174 4.82 -14.66 -2.81
CA SER A 174 5.31 -15.62 -3.80
C SER A 174 4.85 -17.06 -3.54
N SER A 175 4.55 -17.41 -2.29
CA SER A 175 4.08 -18.75 -1.91
C SER A 175 3.22 -18.74 -0.64
N GLY A 176 2.56 -19.87 -0.34
CA GLY A 176 1.76 -20.03 0.89
C GLY A 176 0.34 -19.45 0.84
N SER A 177 -0.28 -19.32 2.00
CA SER A 177 -1.70 -18.98 2.13
C SER A 177 -2.04 -17.54 1.71
N LEU A 178 -1.14 -16.58 1.94
CA LEU A 178 -1.33 -15.20 1.49
C LEU A 178 -1.27 -15.10 -0.03
N ALA A 179 -0.27 -15.74 -0.65
CA ALA A 179 -0.16 -15.85 -2.10
C ALA A 179 -1.37 -16.51 -2.76
N ALA A 180 -2.07 -17.41 -2.06
CA ALA A 180 -3.29 -18.04 -2.57
C ALA A 180 -4.46 -17.05 -2.71
N ILE A 181 -4.51 -15.99 -1.90
CA ILE A 181 -5.56 -14.96 -1.97
C ILE A 181 -5.08 -13.78 -2.79
N VAL A 182 -3.90 -13.25 -2.50
CA VAL A 182 -3.27 -12.16 -3.25
C VAL A 182 -1.91 -12.62 -3.75
N PRO A 183 -1.85 -13.21 -4.95
CA PRO A 183 -0.59 -13.58 -5.59
C PRO A 183 0.33 -12.37 -5.77
N GLU A 184 1.64 -12.61 -5.74
CA GLU A 184 2.68 -11.58 -5.89
C GLU A 184 2.40 -10.58 -7.02
N GLU A 185 2.06 -11.06 -8.23
CA GLU A 185 1.81 -10.19 -9.38
C GLU A 185 0.67 -9.19 -9.13
N ASN A 186 -0.38 -9.60 -8.41
CA ASN A 186 -1.50 -8.74 -8.06
C ASN A 186 -1.12 -7.75 -6.95
N PHE A 187 -0.34 -8.20 -5.97
CA PHE A 187 0.16 -7.33 -4.91
C PHE A 187 1.05 -6.22 -5.49
N ILE A 188 2.04 -6.60 -6.31
CA ILE A 188 2.95 -5.66 -6.99
C ILE A 188 2.17 -4.69 -7.88
N ALA A 189 1.20 -5.19 -8.65
CA ALA A 189 0.38 -4.34 -9.50
C ALA A 189 -0.41 -3.30 -8.69
N ALA A 190 -0.97 -3.68 -7.53
CA ALA A 190 -1.71 -2.76 -6.67
C ALA A 190 -0.81 -1.75 -5.96
N ASP A 191 0.34 -2.18 -5.47
CA ASP A 191 1.33 -1.29 -4.83
C ASP A 191 1.83 -0.24 -5.84
N PHE A 192 2.12 -0.67 -7.07
CA PHE A 192 2.47 0.21 -8.17
C PHE A 192 1.30 1.12 -8.62
N PHE A 193 0.07 0.61 -8.61
CA PHE A 193 -1.12 1.43 -8.89
C PHE A 193 -1.25 2.59 -7.89
N LEU A 194 -1.06 2.34 -6.59
CA LEU A 194 -1.09 3.36 -5.55
C LEU A 194 0.04 4.39 -5.70
N PHE A 195 1.22 3.95 -6.15
CA PHE A 195 2.29 4.87 -6.59
C PHE A 195 1.84 5.78 -7.73
N LEU A 196 1.28 5.22 -8.80
CA LEU A 196 0.80 6.02 -9.93
C LEU A 196 -0.30 6.99 -9.50
N ARG A 197 -1.20 6.58 -8.59
CA ARG A 197 -2.22 7.47 -8.03
C ARG A 197 -1.59 8.69 -7.36
N GLY A 198 -0.54 8.49 -6.58
CA GLY A 198 0.17 9.56 -5.87
C GLY A 198 0.99 10.47 -6.80
N GLU A 199 1.67 9.90 -7.79
CA GLU A 199 2.62 10.63 -8.63
C GLU A 199 2.00 11.26 -9.88
N LEU A 200 0.96 10.63 -10.44
CA LEU A 200 0.34 11.09 -11.68
C LEU A 200 -0.82 12.05 -11.42
N ALA A 201 -1.48 12.03 -10.26
CA ALA A 201 -2.63 12.91 -10.00
C ALA A 201 -2.24 14.41 -9.88
N PRO A 202 -1.21 14.80 -9.10
CA PRO A 202 -0.86 16.21 -8.94
C PRO A 202 -0.43 16.88 -10.25
N GLU A 203 -0.82 18.13 -10.47
CA GLU A 203 -0.34 18.92 -11.62
C GLU A 203 1.17 19.10 -11.55
N GLU A 204 1.65 19.56 -10.40
CA GLU A 204 3.06 19.71 -10.08
C GLU A 204 3.55 18.58 -9.19
N ARG A 205 4.78 18.15 -9.43
CA ARG A 205 5.38 17.07 -8.69
C ARG A 205 5.86 17.55 -7.32
N GLY A 206 5.55 16.78 -6.28
CA GLY A 206 6.04 17.01 -4.93
C GLY A 206 7.53 16.66 -4.76
N PRO A 207 8.17 17.16 -3.68
CA PRO A 207 9.58 16.85 -3.38
C PRO A 207 9.80 15.38 -2.97
N HIS A 208 8.74 14.67 -2.58
CA HIS A 208 8.77 13.31 -2.09
C HIS A 208 7.66 12.48 -2.73
N PHE A 209 7.88 11.18 -2.83
CA PHE A 209 6.84 10.25 -3.26
C PHE A 209 5.69 10.26 -2.24
N ALA A 210 4.45 10.40 -2.72
CA ALA A 210 3.28 10.26 -1.86
C ALA A 210 3.13 8.80 -1.39
N TRP A 211 3.39 7.84 -2.28
CA TRP A 211 3.36 6.41 -1.99
C TRP A 211 4.66 5.76 -2.46
N ARG A 212 5.26 4.92 -1.62
CA ARG A 212 6.48 4.15 -1.96
C ARG A 212 6.07 2.71 -2.28
N PRO A 213 6.11 2.29 -3.56
CA PRO A 213 5.70 0.95 -3.93
C PRO A 213 6.81 -0.06 -3.65
N TRP A 214 6.98 -0.44 -2.38
CA TRP A 214 8.09 -1.29 -1.92
C TRP A 214 8.23 -2.60 -2.70
N SER A 215 7.11 -3.23 -3.06
CA SER A 215 7.10 -4.51 -3.79
C SER A 215 7.48 -4.39 -5.26
N SER A 216 7.46 -3.18 -5.84
CA SER A 216 7.79 -2.96 -7.26
C SER A 216 9.24 -3.29 -7.62
N LEU A 217 10.12 -3.48 -6.62
CA LEU A 217 11.46 -4.03 -6.84
C LEU A 217 11.42 -5.37 -7.60
N TYR A 218 10.37 -6.16 -7.39
CA TYR A 218 10.14 -7.47 -8.02
C TYR A 218 9.25 -7.41 -9.26
N MET A 219 8.90 -6.21 -9.74
CA MET A 219 8.08 -6.05 -10.94
C MET A 219 8.85 -6.46 -12.19
N LYS A 220 8.38 -7.50 -12.88
CA LYS A 220 9.05 -8.10 -14.06
C LYS A 220 8.49 -7.64 -15.41
N GLY A 221 7.33 -6.98 -15.41
CA GLY A 221 6.61 -6.65 -16.63
C GLY A 221 5.50 -5.64 -16.39
N VAL A 222 4.81 -5.28 -17.46
CA VAL A 222 3.69 -4.34 -17.43
C VAL A 222 2.52 -4.91 -16.61
N PRO A 223 2.07 -4.23 -15.54
CA PRO A 223 0.92 -4.66 -14.76
C PRO A 223 -0.35 -4.81 -15.60
N ARG A 224 -1.19 -5.81 -15.26
CA ARG A 224 -2.38 -6.17 -16.04
C ARG A 224 -3.34 -5.00 -16.27
N PHE A 225 -3.51 -4.11 -15.30
CA PHE A 225 -4.41 -2.96 -15.44
C PHE A 225 -3.97 -1.97 -16.54
N LEU A 226 -2.67 -1.86 -16.82
CA LEU A 226 -2.16 -1.07 -17.95
C LEU A 226 -2.38 -1.78 -19.28
N LEU A 227 -2.20 -3.11 -19.32
CA LEU A 227 -2.49 -3.92 -20.51
C LEU A 227 -3.99 -3.88 -20.86
N ASP A 228 -4.87 -3.95 -19.87
CA ASP A 228 -6.31 -3.89 -20.08
C ASP A 228 -6.77 -2.49 -20.56
N ALA A 229 -6.00 -1.45 -20.24
CA ALA A 229 -6.18 -0.07 -20.68
C ALA A 229 -5.79 0.16 -22.16
N GLU A 230 -5.40 -0.87 -22.92
CA GLU A 230 -5.37 -0.78 -24.38
C GLU A 230 -6.74 -0.41 -24.97
N ARG A 231 -7.82 -0.85 -24.30
CA ARG A 231 -9.20 -0.54 -24.67
C ARG A 231 -9.56 0.88 -24.24
N LYS A 232 -10.11 1.70 -25.13
CA LYS A 232 -10.51 3.10 -24.85
C LYS A 232 -11.34 3.29 -23.58
N ALA A 233 -12.36 2.45 -23.37
CA ALA A 233 -13.20 2.52 -22.17
C ALA A 233 -12.40 2.27 -20.88
N ARG A 234 -11.49 1.29 -20.88
CA ARG A 234 -10.62 0.99 -19.73
C ARG A 234 -9.55 2.05 -19.53
N ALA A 235 -9.01 2.62 -20.59
CA ALA A 235 -8.10 3.76 -20.49
C ALA A 235 -8.76 4.96 -19.80
N ALA A 236 -10.01 5.27 -20.17
CA ALA A 236 -10.77 6.36 -19.56
C ALA A 236 -11.07 6.09 -18.08
N GLU A 237 -11.53 4.88 -17.73
CA GLU A 237 -11.75 4.47 -16.33
C GLU A 237 -10.45 4.55 -15.52
N LEU A 238 -9.33 4.08 -16.08
CA LEU A 238 -8.04 4.11 -15.41
C LEU A 238 -7.56 5.55 -15.17
N ALA A 239 -7.65 6.43 -16.18
CA ALA A 239 -7.30 7.84 -16.04
C ALA A 239 -8.13 8.50 -14.92
N GLN A 240 -9.45 8.27 -14.91
CA GLN A 240 -10.34 8.77 -13.87
C GLN A 240 -9.94 8.24 -12.48
N THR A 241 -9.68 6.94 -12.36
CA THR A 241 -9.31 6.31 -11.08
C THR A 241 -7.96 6.78 -10.56
N LEU A 242 -7.03 7.14 -11.45
CA LEU A 242 -5.75 7.77 -11.11
C LEU A 242 -5.86 9.29 -10.91
N SER A 243 -7.05 9.89 -11.03
CA SER A 243 -7.28 11.35 -11.00
C SER A 243 -6.42 12.10 -12.01
N VAL A 244 -6.27 11.51 -13.19
CA VAL A 244 -5.64 12.15 -14.34
C VAL A 244 -6.73 12.66 -15.29
N PRO A 245 -6.67 13.91 -15.78
CA PRO A 245 -7.77 14.53 -16.53
C PRO A 245 -8.18 13.83 -17.83
N SER A 246 -7.25 13.10 -18.46
CA SER A 246 -7.49 12.44 -19.75
C SER A 246 -6.53 11.28 -19.98
N VAL A 247 -6.85 10.44 -20.97
CA VAL A 247 -5.98 9.35 -21.43
C VAL A 247 -4.65 9.90 -21.98
N ASP A 248 -4.69 11.03 -22.70
CA ASP A 248 -3.47 11.64 -23.23
C ASP A 248 -2.56 12.16 -22.12
N GLU A 249 -3.14 12.79 -21.10
CA GLU A 249 -2.37 13.25 -19.94
C GLU A 249 -1.84 12.06 -19.11
N LEU A 250 -2.60 10.96 -19.03
CA LEU A 250 -2.13 9.71 -18.41
C LEU A 250 -0.89 9.18 -19.13
N LYS A 251 -0.92 9.09 -20.47
CA LYS A 251 0.22 8.66 -21.27
C LYS A 251 1.43 9.57 -21.08
N LYS A 252 1.22 10.88 -21.16
CA LYS A 252 2.27 11.88 -20.96
C LYS A 252 2.91 11.76 -19.57
N ARG A 253 2.12 11.80 -18.50
CA ARG A 253 2.64 11.73 -17.12
C ARG A 253 3.30 10.38 -16.84
N LEU A 254 2.83 9.27 -17.42
CA LEU A 254 3.46 7.97 -17.25
C LEU A 254 4.86 7.92 -17.90
N LEU A 255 5.06 8.55 -19.07
CA LEU A 255 6.39 8.69 -19.69
C LEU A 255 7.31 9.61 -18.86
N GLU A 256 6.78 10.76 -18.42
CA GLU A 256 7.54 11.77 -17.69
C GLU A 256 7.87 11.39 -16.24
N ARG A 257 7.02 10.59 -15.59
CA ARG A 257 7.07 10.36 -14.14
C ARG A 257 7.12 8.89 -13.75
N GLY A 258 6.75 7.95 -14.62
CA GLY A 258 6.77 6.52 -14.29
C GLY A 258 8.18 6.00 -14.01
N HIS A 259 9.16 6.42 -14.83
CA HIS A 259 10.57 6.03 -14.70
C HIS A 259 11.22 6.49 -13.38
N GLU A 260 10.60 7.47 -12.71
CA GLU A 260 11.08 8.01 -11.45
C GLU A 260 11.07 7.00 -10.31
N LEU A 261 10.30 5.93 -10.46
CA LEU A 261 10.34 4.78 -9.58
C LEU A 261 11.75 4.23 -9.41
N GLY A 262 12.61 4.29 -10.43
CA GLY A 262 14.01 3.84 -10.34
C GLY A 262 14.82 4.58 -9.26
N ARG A 263 14.45 5.83 -8.93
CA ARG A 263 15.11 6.59 -7.84
C ARG A 263 14.78 6.05 -6.45
N LEU A 264 13.69 5.30 -6.29
CA LEU A 264 13.33 4.72 -5.00
C LEU A 264 14.39 3.70 -4.55
N PHE A 265 14.91 2.93 -5.52
CA PHE A 265 15.84 1.85 -5.24
C PHE A 265 17.30 2.28 -5.36
N ASN A 266 17.60 3.45 -5.95
CA ASN A 266 18.97 4.02 -6.06
C ASN A 266 19.98 3.03 -6.67
N ILE A 267 19.54 2.19 -7.61
CA ILE A 267 20.39 1.21 -8.28
C ILE A 267 20.26 1.35 -9.78
N GLY A 268 21.38 1.66 -10.45
CA GLY A 268 21.46 1.82 -11.90
C GLY A 268 21.26 0.55 -12.73
N TRP A 269 20.81 -0.54 -12.13
CA TRP A 269 20.53 -1.83 -12.78
C TRP A 269 19.08 -2.29 -12.66
N TRP A 270 18.23 -1.60 -11.89
CA TRP A 270 16.80 -1.89 -11.89
C TRP A 270 16.17 -1.19 -13.10
N ASP A 271 15.74 -1.99 -14.07
CA ASP A 271 15.10 -1.50 -15.28
C ASP A 271 13.60 -1.35 -15.07
N TYR A 272 13.09 -0.13 -15.28
CA TYR A 272 11.66 0.14 -15.27
C TYR A 272 10.98 -0.69 -16.39
N PRO A 273 10.07 -1.62 -16.06
CA PRO A 273 9.63 -2.65 -17.01
C PRO A 273 8.51 -2.19 -17.96
N ILE A 274 8.15 -0.91 -17.95
CA ILE A 274 7.11 -0.34 -18.82
C ILE A 274 7.80 0.52 -19.87
N SER A 275 7.75 0.08 -21.12
CA SER A 275 8.37 0.77 -22.24
C SER A 275 7.47 1.90 -22.78
N GLU A 276 8.05 2.80 -23.58
CA GLU A 276 7.27 3.79 -24.33
C GLU A 276 6.21 3.12 -25.22
N SER A 277 6.54 1.96 -25.82
CA SER A 277 5.61 1.23 -26.68
C SER A 277 4.37 0.74 -25.91
N ASP A 278 4.54 0.34 -24.64
CA ASP A 278 3.42 -0.07 -23.77
C ASP A 278 2.51 1.12 -23.47
N VAL A 279 3.11 2.29 -23.17
CA VAL A 279 2.35 3.53 -22.94
C VAL A 279 1.58 3.95 -24.19
N GLN A 280 2.18 3.82 -25.38
CA GLN A 280 1.51 4.19 -26.62
C GLN A 280 0.27 3.35 -26.93
N ARG A 281 0.23 2.10 -26.45
CA ARG A 281 -0.91 1.20 -26.66
C ARG A 281 -2.14 1.56 -25.81
N ILE A 282 -1.99 2.34 -24.74
CA ILE A 282 -3.12 2.80 -23.91
C ILE A 282 -4.13 3.57 -24.77
N GLY A 283 -5.39 3.12 -24.77
CA GLY A 283 -6.48 3.69 -25.56
C GLY A 283 -6.37 3.50 -27.08
N SER A 284 -5.47 2.65 -27.56
CA SER A 284 -5.25 2.44 -29.00
C SER A 284 -6.29 1.53 -29.67
N ARG A 285 -7.00 0.69 -28.89
CA ARG A 285 -8.05 -0.22 -29.36
C ARG A 285 -9.44 0.30 -28.95
#